data_AF-A0A7C3HGG4-F1
#
_entry.id   AF-A0A7C3HGG4-F1
#
_cell.length_a   1.000
_cell.length_b   1.000
_cell.length_c   1.000
_cell.angle_alpha   90.00
_cell.angle_beta   90.00
_cell.angle_gamma   90.00
#
_symmetry.space_group_name_H-M   'P 1'
#
loop_
_entity.id
_entity.type
_entity.pdbx_description
1 polymer ?
#
loop_
_entity_poly.entity_id
_entity_poly.type
_entity_poly.pdbx_seq_one_letter_code
_entity_poly.pdbx_strand_id
1 'polypeptide(L)'
;MHPLCDAGHLDLLKRRVPRYAVRMSRRRTPAPWSPPAEPPAPSAWTLPSRHAPLVQRMALIALGLAVIASVVGALAGLRLPAGWRWLEGVIPVLAATATLASLAARLPLQNVLACGLVLFFTSGMVMAVAAYTGTPLGKFEFDRDLGPRLLGFVAWPTPFLWLAVLLSARQCAKVILRPWRRIRSYGWLLLSVALGLSLVLALPLEPFGRQVLGWWKWPHPEAGGSWLGAPPAFPLTVVLLATALLMLVTPWLITKRPTGQAADYGPVLVWLALDLWATVGNVSVGLWLPAVIGLAGGAAAAILAWRGGKAVISSPAQPGALPVSAA
;
A
#
# COMPACT_ATOMS: atom_id res chain seq x y z
N MET A 1 59.70 -45.34 -17.67
CA MET A 1 60.52 -45.41 -16.44
C MET A 1 59.59 -45.47 -15.24
N HIS A 2 60.05 -46.12 -14.18
CA HIS A 2 59.29 -46.95 -13.25
C HIS A 2 58.23 -46.24 -12.36
N PRO A 3 57.26 -47.02 -11.82
CA PRO A 3 56.17 -46.65 -10.92
C PRO A 3 56.56 -46.85 -9.43
N LEU A 4 55.61 -46.71 -8.49
CA LEU A 4 55.40 -47.41 -7.20
C LEU A 4 54.52 -46.53 -6.28
N CYS A 5 53.32 -46.96 -5.88
CA CYS A 5 53.05 -47.67 -4.62
C CYS A 5 53.60 -46.97 -3.38
N ASP A 6 52.73 -46.49 -2.48
CA ASP A 6 52.70 -47.11 -1.15
C ASP A 6 51.37 -46.92 -0.42
N ALA A 7 50.99 -48.02 0.22
CA ALA A 7 49.82 -48.18 1.06
C ALA A 7 50.27 -48.35 2.50
N GLY A 8 49.43 -47.93 3.45
CA GLY A 8 49.49 -48.38 4.84
C GLY A 8 49.89 -47.28 5.84
N HIS A 9 48.95 -46.91 6.70
CA HIS A 9 48.95 -47.46 8.07
C HIS A 9 47.65 -47.05 8.78
N LEU A 10 46.76 -48.03 8.99
CA LEU A 10 45.90 -48.06 10.17
C LEU A 10 46.80 -48.01 11.40
N ASP A 11 46.60 -47.07 12.33
CA ASP A 11 46.19 -47.48 13.68
C ASP A 11 46.00 -46.32 14.66
N LEU A 12 45.06 -46.57 15.57
CA LEU A 12 45.09 -46.14 16.98
C LEU A 12 45.11 -44.64 17.28
N LEU A 13 43.93 -44.12 17.64
CA LEU A 13 43.70 -43.37 18.89
C LEU A 13 42.17 -43.23 19.08
N LYS A 14 41.48 -44.25 19.61
CA LYS A 14 41.12 -44.33 21.04
C LYS A 14 41.20 -42.95 21.74
N ARG A 15 40.06 -42.29 21.96
CA ARG A 15 39.74 -41.64 23.26
C ARG A 15 38.31 -41.10 23.33
N ARG A 16 37.56 -41.73 24.26
CA ARG A 16 36.56 -41.16 25.18
C ARG A 16 35.24 -40.67 24.59
N VAL A 17 34.30 -41.61 24.48
CA VAL A 17 32.86 -41.33 24.60
C VAL A 17 32.59 -40.82 26.03
N PRO A 18 32.04 -39.60 26.22
CA PRO A 18 31.59 -39.17 27.54
C PRO A 18 30.43 -40.05 28.00
N ARG A 19 30.60 -40.67 29.17
CA ARG A 19 29.51 -41.32 29.91
C ARG A 19 28.46 -40.27 30.23
N TYR A 20 27.39 -40.23 29.46
CA TYR A 20 26.17 -39.56 29.85
C TYR A 20 25.64 -40.27 31.09
N ALA A 21 25.85 -39.66 32.26
CA ALA A 21 25.20 -40.06 33.49
C ALA A 21 23.69 -39.95 33.26
N VAL A 22 23.04 -41.10 33.14
CA VAL A 22 21.57 -41.22 33.14
C VAL A 22 21.11 -40.78 34.53
N ARG A 23 20.86 -39.48 34.66
CA ARG A 23 20.14 -38.93 35.80
C ARG A 23 18.73 -39.49 35.70
N MET A 24 18.44 -40.53 36.49
CA MET A 24 17.09 -41.02 36.70
C MET A 24 16.25 -39.85 37.23
N SER A 25 15.60 -39.14 36.31
CA SER A 25 14.57 -38.18 36.66
C SER A 25 13.46 -39.00 37.32
N ARG A 26 13.17 -38.67 38.58
CA ARG A 26 11.96 -39.13 39.27
C ARG A 26 10.82 -39.00 38.27
N ARG A 27 10.18 -40.13 37.93
CA ARG A 27 8.95 -40.17 37.14
C ARG A 27 7.93 -39.29 37.88
N ARG A 28 7.83 -38.02 37.48
CA ARG A 28 6.63 -37.23 37.77
C ARG A 28 5.51 -38.02 37.11
N THR A 29 4.59 -38.53 37.92
CA THR A 29 3.30 -38.97 37.46
C THR A 29 2.77 -37.91 36.49
N PRO A 30 2.47 -38.27 35.23
CA PRO A 30 1.93 -37.31 34.28
C PRO A 30 0.65 -36.75 34.90
N ALA A 31 0.57 -35.42 34.99
CA ALA A 31 -0.66 -34.77 35.42
C ALA A 31 -1.81 -35.32 34.54
N PRO A 32 -2.99 -35.60 35.12
CA PRO A 32 -4.14 -36.04 34.34
C PRO A 32 -4.33 -35.05 33.18
N TRP A 33 -4.41 -35.59 31.97
CA TRP A 33 -4.58 -34.80 30.77
C TRP A 33 -5.89 -34.02 30.92
N SER A 34 -5.78 -32.73 31.25
CA SER A 34 -6.90 -31.81 31.11
C SER A 34 -7.03 -31.51 29.63
N PRO A 35 -8.21 -31.70 29.01
CA PRO A 35 -8.42 -31.24 27.65
C PRO A 35 -8.04 -29.76 27.59
N PRO A 36 -7.26 -29.33 26.59
CA PRO A 36 -6.91 -27.93 26.45
C PRO A 36 -8.20 -27.12 26.43
N ALA A 37 -8.30 -26.13 27.32
CA ALA A 37 -9.47 -25.26 27.40
C ALA A 37 -9.83 -24.78 26.00
N GLU A 38 -11.11 -24.90 25.63
CA GLU A 38 -11.56 -24.45 24.32
C GLU A 38 -11.11 -22.99 24.11
N PRO A 39 -10.40 -22.71 23.00
CA PRO A 39 -9.96 -21.35 22.74
C PRO A 39 -11.22 -20.45 22.69
N PRO A 40 -11.18 -19.26 23.32
CA PRO A 40 -12.32 -18.37 23.34
C PRO A 40 -12.78 -18.09 21.91
N ALA A 41 -14.09 -18.05 21.70
CA ALA A 41 -14.68 -17.79 20.39
C ALA A 41 -14.07 -16.50 19.80
N PRO A 42 -13.66 -16.52 18.52
CA PRO A 42 -13.02 -15.37 17.90
C PRO A 42 -13.96 -14.16 17.93
N SER A 43 -13.50 -13.05 18.49
CA SER A 43 -14.30 -11.82 18.56
C SER A 43 -14.55 -11.26 17.15
N ALA A 44 -15.66 -10.53 16.98
CA ALA A 44 -16.03 -9.92 15.69
C ALA A 44 -14.92 -9.03 15.08
N TRP A 45 -14.04 -8.49 15.91
CA TRP A 45 -12.88 -7.67 15.52
C TRP A 45 -11.73 -8.45 14.88
N THR A 46 -11.67 -9.76 15.14
CA THR A 46 -10.62 -10.66 14.65
C THR A 46 -10.97 -11.32 13.32
N LEU A 47 -12.24 -11.25 12.90
CA LEU A 47 -12.72 -11.82 11.66
C LEU A 47 -12.77 -10.75 10.56
N PRO A 48 -12.56 -11.14 9.28
CA PRO A 48 -12.87 -10.29 8.14
C PRO A 48 -14.35 -9.89 8.16
N SER A 49 -14.64 -8.63 7.83
CA SER A 49 -16.02 -8.15 7.84
C SER A 49 -16.80 -8.69 6.63
N ARG A 50 -18.01 -9.22 6.87
CA ARG A 50 -18.87 -9.75 5.80
C ARG A 50 -19.40 -8.67 4.85
N HIS A 51 -19.54 -7.44 5.34
CA HIS A 51 -20.07 -6.30 4.58
C HIS A 51 -19.01 -5.53 3.79
N ALA A 52 -17.72 -5.73 4.06
CA ALA A 52 -16.62 -5.06 3.35
C ALA A 52 -16.70 -5.11 1.82
N PRO A 53 -16.95 -6.25 1.15
CA PRO A 53 -16.99 -6.27 -0.31
C PRO A 53 -18.14 -5.44 -0.89
N LEU A 54 -19.28 -5.34 -0.19
CA LEU A 54 -20.39 -4.48 -0.60
C LEU A 54 -20.00 -3.01 -0.46
N VAL A 55 -19.47 -2.62 0.70
CA VAL A 55 -18.98 -1.26 0.98
C VAL A 55 -17.91 -0.85 -0.03
N GLN A 56 -16.97 -1.75 -0.35
CA GLN A 56 -15.94 -1.53 -1.35
C GLN A 56 -16.54 -1.24 -2.73
N ARG A 57 -17.52 -2.05 -3.19
CA ARG A 57 -18.18 -1.84 -4.48
C ARG A 57 -18.94 -0.52 -4.54
N MET A 58 -19.70 -0.21 -3.49
CA MET A 58 -20.44 1.06 -3.41
C MET A 58 -19.48 2.26 -3.42
N ALA A 59 -18.40 2.20 -2.65
CA ALA A 59 -17.39 3.25 -2.62
C ALA A 59 -16.66 3.39 -3.98
N LEU A 60 -16.37 2.29 -4.68
CA LEU A 60 -15.78 2.32 -6.01
C LEU A 60 -16.72 2.92 -7.06
N ILE A 61 -18.02 2.56 -7.03
CA ILE A 61 -19.02 3.14 -7.94
C ILE A 61 -19.14 4.63 -7.69
N ALA A 62 -19.29 5.03 -6.41
CA ALA A 62 -19.36 6.44 -6.03
C ALA A 62 -18.09 7.21 -6.42
N LEU A 63 -16.90 6.61 -6.21
CA LEU A 63 -15.62 7.19 -6.63
C LEU A 63 -15.57 7.38 -8.14
N GLY A 64 -15.95 6.36 -8.92
CA GLY A 64 -15.98 6.42 -10.37
C GLY A 64 -16.91 7.53 -10.87
N LEU A 65 -18.12 7.62 -10.31
CA LEU A 65 -19.07 8.68 -10.65
C LEU A 65 -18.54 10.07 -10.29
N ALA A 66 -17.94 10.23 -9.10
CA ALA A 66 -17.37 11.51 -8.67
C ALA A 66 -16.18 11.94 -9.54
N VAL A 67 -15.29 11.01 -9.90
CA VAL A 67 -14.16 11.27 -10.80
C VAL A 67 -14.65 11.61 -12.20
N ILE A 68 -15.61 10.87 -12.76
CA ILE A 68 -16.21 11.17 -14.07
C ILE A 68 -16.85 12.56 -14.06
N ALA A 69 -17.65 12.88 -13.03
CA ALA A 69 -18.28 14.20 -12.90
C ALA A 69 -17.23 15.33 -12.83
N SER A 70 -16.16 15.14 -12.05
CA SER A 70 -15.06 16.11 -11.95
C SER A 70 -14.29 16.26 -13.27
N VAL A 71 -14.02 15.15 -13.97
CA VAL A 71 -13.38 15.13 -15.29
C VAL A 71 -14.22 15.84 -16.34
N VAL A 72 -15.51 15.52 -16.42
CA VAL A 72 -16.45 16.16 -17.37
C VAL A 72 -16.56 17.65 -17.07
N GLY A 73 -16.67 18.02 -15.79
CA GLY A 73 -16.67 19.43 -15.37
C GLY A 73 -15.40 20.16 -15.79
N ALA A 74 -14.23 19.58 -15.54
CA ALA A 74 -12.94 20.16 -15.91
C ALA A 74 -12.81 20.35 -17.43
N LEU A 75 -13.22 19.36 -18.24
CA LEU A 75 -13.20 19.44 -19.70
C LEU A 75 -14.22 20.44 -20.26
N ALA A 76 -15.36 20.63 -19.59
CA ALA A 76 -16.34 21.64 -19.91
C ALA A 76 -15.94 23.06 -19.45
N GLY A 77 -14.79 23.22 -18.77
CA GLY A 77 -14.37 24.49 -18.18
C GLY A 77 -15.20 24.90 -16.96
N LEU A 78 -16.04 24.00 -16.43
CA LEU A 78 -16.86 24.23 -15.24
C LEU A 78 -16.00 24.03 -14.00
N ARG A 79 -15.87 25.09 -13.20
CA ARG A 79 -15.25 25.04 -11.87
C ARG A 79 -16.34 25.17 -10.82
N LEU A 80 -16.22 24.40 -9.74
CA LEU A 80 -17.10 24.55 -8.60
C LEU A 80 -16.94 25.95 -8.00
N PRO A 81 -18.04 26.64 -7.65
CA PRO A 81 -17.99 27.88 -6.90
C PRO A 81 -17.17 27.71 -5.61
N ALA A 82 -16.50 28.76 -5.13
CA ALA A 82 -15.61 28.72 -3.97
C ALA A 82 -16.20 27.97 -2.76
N GLY A 83 -17.46 28.23 -2.39
CA GLY A 83 -18.14 27.57 -1.27
C GLY A 83 -18.47 26.09 -1.46
N TRP A 84 -18.31 25.53 -2.67
CA TRP A 84 -18.62 24.13 -3.02
C TRP A 84 -17.36 23.31 -3.28
N ARG A 85 -16.16 23.91 -3.25
CA ARG A 85 -14.89 23.22 -3.56
C ARG A 85 -14.54 22.12 -2.56
N TRP A 86 -15.05 22.19 -1.33
CA TRP A 86 -14.91 21.12 -0.34
C TRP A 86 -15.49 19.78 -0.81
N LEU A 87 -16.44 19.78 -1.76
CA LEU A 87 -17.00 18.55 -2.35
C LEU A 87 -15.95 17.76 -3.14
N GLU A 88 -14.94 18.42 -3.70
CA GLU A 88 -13.80 17.74 -4.35
C GLU A 88 -13.02 16.89 -3.33
N GLY A 89 -13.06 17.28 -2.05
CA GLY A 89 -12.49 16.52 -0.93
C GLY A 89 -13.18 15.17 -0.68
N VAL A 90 -14.39 14.95 -1.21
CA VAL A 90 -15.10 13.67 -1.11
C VAL A 90 -14.41 12.57 -1.92
N ILE A 91 -13.72 12.92 -3.01
CA ILE A 91 -13.01 11.95 -3.87
C ILE A 91 -11.92 11.19 -3.07
N PRO A 92 -10.98 11.87 -2.36
CA PRO A 92 -10.05 11.23 -1.44
C PRO A 92 -10.70 10.33 -0.38
N VAL A 93 -11.85 10.73 0.16
CA VAL A 93 -12.57 9.97 1.20
C VAL A 93 -13.14 8.68 0.63
N LEU A 94 -13.75 8.75 -0.56
CA LEU A 94 -14.26 7.56 -1.25
C LEU A 94 -13.13 6.61 -1.63
N ALA A 95 -12.00 7.14 -2.09
CA ALA A 95 -10.80 6.37 -2.38
C ALA A 95 -10.21 5.68 -1.13
N ALA A 96 -10.13 6.40 -0.01
CA ALA A 96 -9.73 5.86 1.30
C ALA A 96 -10.71 4.77 1.77
N THR A 97 -12.01 5.01 1.64
CA THR A 97 -13.06 4.05 2.05
C THR A 97 -13.00 2.78 1.21
N ALA A 98 -12.87 2.90 -0.12
CA ALA A 98 -12.76 1.76 -1.02
C ALA A 98 -11.51 0.91 -0.74
N THR A 99 -10.37 1.56 -0.46
CA THR A 99 -9.11 0.85 -0.13
C THR A 99 -9.18 0.16 1.23
N LEU A 100 -9.72 0.83 2.27
CA LEU A 100 -9.90 0.23 3.59
C LEU A 100 -10.92 -0.90 3.56
N ALA A 101 -12.03 -0.76 2.84
CA ALA A 101 -13.03 -1.82 2.68
C ALA A 101 -12.44 -3.05 1.97
N SER A 102 -11.63 -2.86 0.92
CA SER A 102 -10.87 -3.96 0.29
C SER A 102 -9.96 -4.70 1.28
N LEU A 103 -9.29 -3.95 2.16
CA LEU A 103 -8.46 -4.54 3.22
C LEU A 103 -9.29 -5.27 4.26
N ALA A 104 -10.43 -4.71 4.68
CA ALA A 104 -11.34 -5.28 5.68
C ALA A 104 -12.05 -6.56 5.21
N ALA A 105 -12.08 -6.81 3.90
CA ALA A 105 -12.54 -8.08 3.35
C ALA A 105 -11.52 -9.23 3.53
N ARG A 106 -10.25 -8.91 3.81
CA ARG A 106 -9.13 -9.88 3.78
C ARG A 106 -8.32 -9.94 5.08
N LEU A 107 -8.37 -8.88 5.87
CA LEU A 107 -7.63 -8.73 7.12
C LEU A 107 -8.60 -8.53 8.30
N PRO A 108 -8.18 -8.85 9.53
CA PRO A 108 -8.93 -8.50 10.73
C PRO A 108 -9.23 -7.00 10.77
N LEU A 109 -10.45 -6.62 11.14
CA LEU A 109 -10.88 -5.22 11.17
C LEU A 109 -9.98 -4.37 12.08
N GLN A 110 -9.52 -4.92 13.21
CA GLN A 110 -8.59 -4.25 14.11
C GLN A 110 -7.30 -3.80 13.40
N ASN A 111 -6.73 -4.65 12.53
CA ASN A 111 -5.52 -4.31 11.79
C ASN A 111 -5.76 -3.22 10.75
N VAL A 112 -6.92 -3.27 10.08
CA VAL A 112 -7.29 -2.30 9.06
C VAL A 112 -7.52 -0.93 9.68
N LEU A 113 -8.25 -0.87 10.80
CA LEU A 113 -8.48 0.36 11.55
C LEU A 113 -7.17 0.91 12.12
N ALA A 114 -6.32 0.08 12.72
CA ALA A 114 -5.01 0.51 13.22
C ALA A 114 -4.16 1.11 12.10
N CYS A 115 -4.07 0.43 10.95
CA CYS A 115 -3.36 0.92 9.77
C CYS A 115 -3.94 2.26 9.27
N GLY A 116 -5.26 2.35 9.12
CA GLY A 116 -5.93 3.56 8.66
C GLY A 116 -5.73 4.74 9.60
N LEU A 117 -5.89 4.54 10.91
CA LEU A 117 -5.69 5.58 11.92
C LEU A 117 -4.23 6.05 11.98
N VAL A 118 -3.27 5.13 11.96
CA VAL A 118 -1.85 5.47 11.95
C VAL A 118 -1.51 6.31 10.71
N LEU A 119 -1.95 5.90 9.51
CA LEU A 119 -1.71 6.69 8.30
C LEU A 119 -2.38 8.06 8.36
N PHE A 120 -3.65 8.11 8.80
CA PHE A 120 -4.41 9.34 8.89
C PHE A 120 -3.74 10.34 9.84
N PHE A 121 -3.44 9.93 11.08
CA PHE A 121 -2.84 10.81 12.06
C PHE A 121 -1.39 11.15 11.74
N THR A 122 -0.57 10.20 11.30
CA THR A 122 0.85 10.49 11.02
C THR A 122 0.98 11.38 9.79
N SER A 123 0.22 11.15 8.71
CA SER A 123 0.22 12.07 7.55
C SER A 123 -0.32 13.45 7.93
N GLY A 124 -1.43 13.51 8.67
CA GLY A 124 -2.00 14.75 9.19
C GLY A 124 -0.99 15.53 10.04
N MET A 125 -0.29 14.86 10.95
CA MET A 125 0.73 15.46 11.80
C MET A 125 1.91 15.99 10.99
N VAL A 126 2.45 15.21 10.04
CA VAL A 126 3.57 15.65 9.18
C VAL A 126 3.19 16.91 8.39
N MET A 127 1.98 16.96 7.86
CA MET A 127 1.48 18.14 7.15
C MET A 127 1.22 19.33 8.07
N ALA A 128 0.73 19.10 9.29
CA ALA A 128 0.53 20.16 10.28
C ALA A 128 1.88 20.78 10.69
N VAL A 129 2.89 19.93 10.95
CA VAL A 129 4.25 20.37 11.26
C VAL A 129 4.82 21.15 10.07
N ALA A 130 4.72 20.62 8.84
CA ALA A 130 5.20 21.33 7.65
C ALA A 130 4.52 22.69 7.43
N ALA A 131 3.21 22.78 7.65
CA ALA A 131 2.47 24.04 7.56
C ALA A 131 2.89 25.06 8.64
N TYR A 132 3.23 24.59 9.84
CA TYR A 132 3.60 25.44 10.97
C TYR A 132 5.09 25.85 10.97
N THR A 133 6.01 24.89 10.81
CA THR A 133 7.46 25.11 10.91
C THR A 133 8.13 25.38 9.56
N GLY A 134 7.48 25.04 8.45
CA GLY A 134 8.09 25.05 7.12
C GLY A 134 9.07 23.91 6.87
N THR A 135 9.25 22.99 7.81
CA THR A 135 10.11 21.81 7.71
C THR A 135 9.25 20.56 7.94
N PRO A 136 9.47 19.40 7.26
CA PRO A 136 10.53 19.08 6.30
C PRO A 136 10.18 19.35 4.83
N LEU A 137 8.94 19.74 4.53
CA LEU A 137 8.41 19.84 3.16
C LEU A 137 8.58 21.23 2.52
N GLY A 138 8.89 22.26 3.31
CA GLY A 138 8.73 23.67 2.95
C GLY A 138 7.50 24.28 3.61
N LYS A 139 7.46 25.62 3.77
CA LYS A 139 6.27 26.30 4.28
C LYS A 139 5.14 26.15 3.27
N PHE A 140 4.00 25.69 3.73
CA PHE A 140 2.86 25.34 2.91
C PHE A 140 1.58 25.92 3.51
N GLU A 141 0.76 26.54 2.68
CA GLU A 141 -0.49 27.16 3.12
C GLU A 141 -1.67 26.50 2.42
N PHE A 142 -2.56 25.91 3.21
CA PHE A 142 -3.83 25.40 2.72
C PHE A 142 -4.79 26.57 2.45
N ASP A 143 -5.63 26.42 1.42
CA ASP A 143 -6.68 27.39 1.14
C ASP A 143 -7.80 27.35 2.22
N ARG A 144 -8.58 28.43 2.34
CA ARG A 144 -9.70 28.52 3.30
C ARG A 144 -10.98 27.89 2.74
N ASP A 145 -11.09 27.76 1.43
CA ASP A 145 -12.30 27.27 0.74
C ASP A 145 -12.47 25.74 0.78
N LEU A 146 -11.49 25.01 1.32
CA LEU A 146 -11.48 23.54 1.42
C LEU A 146 -12.37 22.96 2.53
N GLY A 147 -13.08 23.82 3.25
CA GLY A 147 -13.87 23.45 4.41
C GLY A 147 -13.03 23.44 5.70
N PRO A 148 -13.53 22.76 6.76
CA PRO A 148 -12.93 22.84 8.09
C PRO A 148 -11.50 22.30 8.09
N ARG A 149 -10.60 23.02 8.76
CA ARG A 149 -9.21 22.61 8.94
C ARG A 149 -9.10 21.73 10.19
N LEU A 150 -8.51 20.55 10.03
CA LEU A 150 -8.10 19.71 11.15
C LEU A 150 -7.01 20.44 11.93
N LEU A 151 -7.28 20.67 13.23
CA LEU A 151 -6.40 21.40 14.15
C LEU A 151 -6.05 22.82 13.68
N GLY A 152 -6.84 23.43 12.79
CA GLY A 152 -6.58 24.76 12.24
C GLY A 152 -5.49 24.83 11.15
N PHE A 153 -4.73 23.75 10.94
CA PHE A 153 -3.57 23.73 10.03
C PHE A 153 -3.78 22.90 8.76
N VAL A 154 -4.43 21.75 8.83
CA VAL A 154 -4.47 20.78 7.71
C VAL A 154 -5.86 20.70 7.12
N ALA A 155 -5.97 20.77 5.79
CA ALA A 155 -7.27 20.56 5.16
C ALA A 155 -7.74 19.11 5.39
N TRP A 156 -9.00 18.95 5.78
CA TRP A 156 -9.53 17.65 6.19
C TRP A 156 -9.45 16.52 5.14
N PRO A 157 -9.48 16.73 3.80
CA PRO A 157 -9.40 15.62 2.85
C PRO A 157 -7.95 15.18 2.59
N THR A 158 -6.95 15.98 2.96
CA THR A 158 -5.54 15.70 2.63
C THR A 158 -4.99 14.44 3.32
N PRO A 159 -5.26 14.17 4.61
CA PRO A 159 -4.86 12.91 5.24
C PRO A 159 -5.52 11.68 4.59
N PHE A 160 -6.78 11.81 4.15
CA PHE A 160 -7.47 10.75 3.40
C PHE A 160 -6.84 10.53 2.03
N LEU A 161 -6.40 11.60 1.35
CA LEU A 161 -5.69 11.50 0.08
C LEU A 161 -4.41 10.68 0.24
N TRP A 162 -3.57 11.02 1.22
CA TRP A 162 -2.32 10.27 1.46
C TRP A 162 -2.56 8.83 1.86
N LEU A 163 -3.57 8.57 2.69
CA LEU A 163 -3.99 7.21 3.02
C LEU A 163 -4.37 6.43 1.76
N ALA A 164 -5.21 7.02 0.90
CA ALA A 164 -5.66 6.40 -0.34
C ALA A 164 -4.50 6.14 -1.30
N VAL A 165 -3.60 7.11 -1.50
CA VAL A 165 -2.40 7.00 -2.35
C VAL A 165 -1.52 5.84 -1.88
N LEU A 166 -1.14 5.81 -0.60
CA LEU A 166 -0.18 4.83 -0.08
C LEU A 166 -0.77 3.41 -0.03
N LEU A 167 -2.02 3.27 0.42
CA LEU A 167 -2.65 1.96 0.52
C LEU A 167 -3.00 1.39 -0.86
N SER A 168 -3.53 2.22 -1.78
CA SER A 168 -3.82 1.79 -3.15
C SER A 168 -2.55 1.40 -3.89
N ALA A 169 -1.47 2.20 -3.79
CA ALA A 169 -0.17 1.88 -4.38
C ALA A 169 0.40 0.56 -3.86
N ARG A 170 0.36 0.32 -2.54
CA ARG A 170 0.84 -0.96 -1.96
C ARG A 170 0.00 -2.16 -2.40
N GLN A 171 -1.33 -2.03 -2.46
CA GLN A 171 -2.16 -3.14 -2.96
C GLN A 171 -1.98 -3.35 -4.47
N CYS A 172 -1.83 -2.29 -5.26
CA CYS A 172 -1.51 -2.37 -6.69
C CYS A 172 -0.18 -3.10 -6.90
N ALA A 173 0.86 -2.75 -6.13
CA ALA A 173 2.15 -3.45 -6.15
C ALA A 173 2.01 -4.94 -5.85
N LYS A 174 1.11 -5.37 -4.94
CA LYS A 174 0.83 -6.79 -4.68
C LYS A 174 0.20 -7.53 -5.86
N VAL A 175 -0.60 -6.84 -6.67
CA VAL A 175 -1.21 -7.41 -7.89
C VAL A 175 -0.18 -7.52 -8.99
N ILE A 176 0.60 -6.45 -9.23
CA ILE A 176 1.71 -6.44 -10.19
C ILE A 176 2.71 -7.56 -9.84
N LEU A 177 3.13 -7.62 -8.58
CA LEU A 177 4.15 -8.56 -8.12
C LEU A 177 3.63 -9.96 -7.79
N ARG A 178 2.35 -10.25 -8.06
CA ARG A 178 1.75 -11.56 -7.79
C ARG A 178 2.55 -12.75 -8.38
N PRO A 179 3.14 -12.66 -9.60
CA PRO A 179 3.94 -13.76 -10.18
C PRO A 179 5.23 -14.05 -9.39
N TRP A 180 5.82 -13.04 -8.75
CA TRP A 180 7.13 -13.11 -8.10
C TRP A 180 7.07 -13.37 -6.59
N ARG A 181 5.93 -13.85 -6.07
CA ARG A 181 5.72 -14.08 -4.62
C ARG A 181 6.69 -15.07 -3.96
N ARG A 182 7.36 -15.93 -4.74
CA ARG A 182 8.25 -16.99 -4.23
C ARG A 182 9.69 -16.52 -3.97
N ILE A 183 10.05 -15.31 -4.36
CA ILE A 183 11.43 -14.80 -4.20
C ILE A 183 11.67 -14.36 -2.74
N ARG A 184 12.85 -14.68 -2.20
CA ARG A 184 13.25 -14.30 -0.82
C ARG A 184 13.19 -12.78 -0.56
N SER A 185 13.48 -11.96 -1.56
CA SER A 185 13.46 -10.50 -1.51
C SER A 185 12.10 -9.87 -1.82
N TYR A 186 11.00 -10.64 -1.85
CA TYR A 186 9.65 -10.16 -2.20
C TYR A 186 9.20 -8.95 -1.37
N GLY A 187 9.51 -8.93 -0.07
CA GLY A 187 9.13 -7.81 0.81
C GLY A 187 9.77 -6.48 0.39
N TRP A 188 11.05 -6.50 0.05
CA TRP A 188 11.77 -5.32 -0.45
C TRP A 188 11.28 -4.90 -1.82
N LEU A 189 11.06 -5.85 -2.73
CA LEU A 189 10.52 -5.56 -4.06
C LEU A 189 9.12 -4.94 -3.97
N LEU A 190 8.27 -5.45 -3.08
CA LEU A 190 6.94 -4.91 -2.83
C LEU A 190 7.00 -3.47 -2.31
N LEU A 191 7.90 -3.20 -1.36
CA LEU A 191 8.10 -1.85 -0.85
C LEU A 191 8.58 -0.91 -1.97
N SER A 192 9.60 -1.30 -2.74
CA SER A 192 10.14 -0.47 -3.82
C SER A 192 9.10 -0.14 -4.90
N VAL A 193 8.30 -1.14 -5.34
CA VAL A 193 7.23 -0.89 -6.33
C VAL A 193 6.12 -0.02 -5.74
N ALA A 194 5.75 -0.22 -4.47
CA ALA A 194 4.76 0.62 -3.81
C ALA A 194 5.24 2.08 -3.68
N LEU A 195 6.52 2.30 -3.36
CA LEU A 195 7.13 3.63 -3.31
C LEU A 195 7.15 4.29 -4.70
N GLY A 196 7.56 3.54 -5.73
CA GLY A 196 7.53 4.02 -7.11
C GLY A 196 6.12 4.44 -7.55
N LEU A 197 5.11 3.59 -7.31
CA LEU A 197 3.71 3.91 -7.62
C LEU A 197 3.17 5.09 -6.81
N SER A 198 3.59 5.24 -5.55
CA SER A 198 3.19 6.39 -4.72
C SER A 198 3.80 7.68 -5.26
N LEU A 199 5.07 7.65 -5.65
CA LEU A 199 5.74 8.81 -6.25
C LEU A 199 5.14 9.18 -7.61
N VAL A 200 4.93 8.19 -8.49
CA VAL A 200 4.32 8.40 -9.81
C VAL A 200 2.94 9.03 -9.68
N LEU A 201 2.14 8.66 -8.67
CA LEU A 201 0.85 9.29 -8.42
C LEU A 201 0.97 10.68 -7.75
N ALA A 202 1.95 10.87 -6.87
CA ALA A 202 2.17 12.15 -6.20
C ALA A 202 2.65 13.25 -7.16
N LEU A 203 3.47 12.91 -8.16
CA LEU A 203 4.05 13.87 -9.10
C LEU A 203 3.00 14.65 -9.91
N PRO A 204 1.90 14.03 -10.42
CA PRO A 204 0.77 14.74 -11.01
C PRO A 204 -0.19 15.35 -10.01
N LEU A 205 -0.39 14.71 -8.85
CA LEU A 205 -1.29 15.23 -7.80
C LEU A 205 -0.83 16.58 -7.24
N GLU A 206 0.48 16.81 -7.15
CA GLU A 206 1.03 18.06 -6.63
C GLU A 206 0.64 19.31 -7.46
N PRO A 207 0.99 19.41 -8.76
CA PRO A 207 0.56 20.53 -9.59
C PRO A 207 -0.95 20.59 -9.76
N PHE A 208 -1.64 19.44 -9.74
CA PHE A 208 -3.10 19.38 -9.81
C PHE A 208 -3.75 20.03 -8.56
N GLY A 209 -3.32 19.63 -7.37
CA GLY A 209 -3.77 20.19 -6.10
C GLY A 209 -3.51 21.69 -6.01
N ARG A 210 -2.35 22.16 -6.48
CA ARG A 210 -1.97 23.57 -6.45
C ARG A 210 -2.71 24.44 -7.49
N GLN A 211 -2.72 24.02 -8.76
CA GLN A 211 -3.09 24.89 -9.88
C GLN A 211 -4.54 24.69 -10.35
N VAL A 212 -5.08 23.48 -10.18
CA VAL A 212 -6.44 23.14 -10.63
C VAL A 212 -7.39 23.25 -9.45
N LEU A 213 -7.12 22.46 -8.41
CA LEU A 213 -7.95 22.42 -7.22
C LEU A 213 -7.70 23.61 -6.29
N GLY A 214 -6.57 24.29 -6.41
CA GLY A 214 -6.22 25.45 -5.56
C GLY A 214 -6.17 25.09 -4.07
N TRP A 215 -5.93 23.83 -3.74
CA TRP A 215 -6.03 23.31 -2.39
C TRP A 215 -4.94 23.82 -1.46
N TRP A 216 -3.79 24.14 -2.05
CA TRP A 216 -2.64 24.61 -1.33
C TRP A 216 -1.70 25.43 -2.19
N LYS A 217 -0.85 26.20 -1.52
CA LYS A 217 0.14 27.09 -2.15
C LYS A 217 1.46 27.02 -1.39
N TRP A 218 2.55 27.15 -2.16
CA TRP A 218 3.90 27.33 -1.64
C TRP A 218 4.24 28.83 -1.69
N PRO A 219 4.20 29.57 -0.57
CA PRO A 219 4.39 31.02 -0.54
C PRO A 219 5.80 31.47 -0.95
N HIS A 220 6.81 30.62 -0.74
CA HIS A 220 8.19 30.88 -1.15
C HIS A 220 8.66 29.79 -2.12
N PRO A 221 8.45 29.94 -3.44
CA PRO A 221 9.13 29.08 -4.40
C PRO A 221 10.63 29.37 -4.30
N GLU A 222 11.41 28.44 -3.75
CA GLU A 222 12.85 28.64 -3.60
C GLU A 222 13.52 28.91 -4.96
N ALA A 223 14.50 29.83 -4.97
CA ALA A 223 15.11 30.43 -6.16
C ALA A 223 15.99 29.48 -7.01
N GLY A 224 15.83 28.17 -6.87
CA GLY A 224 16.57 27.17 -7.64
C GLY A 224 15.69 25.96 -7.95
N GLY A 225 15.27 25.82 -9.20
CA GLY A 225 14.58 24.64 -9.75
C GLY A 225 13.36 24.17 -8.96
N SER A 226 12.15 24.52 -9.37
CA SER A 226 10.92 24.01 -8.74
C SER A 226 10.29 22.87 -9.54
N TRP A 227 9.69 21.89 -8.86
CA TRP A 227 8.78 20.93 -9.49
C TRP A 227 7.45 21.64 -9.77
N LEU A 228 7.39 22.42 -10.86
CA LEU A 228 6.20 23.16 -11.30
C LEU A 228 5.53 24.00 -10.19
N GLY A 229 6.37 24.64 -9.37
CA GLY A 229 5.97 25.48 -8.24
C GLY A 229 6.05 24.83 -6.86
N ALA A 230 6.38 23.53 -6.77
CA ALA A 230 6.73 22.87 -5.51
C ALA A 230 8.26 22.88 -5.28
N PRO A 231 8.74 22.80 -4.01
CA PRO A 231 10.17 22.73 -3.71
C PRO A 231 10.85 21.57 -4.45
N PRO A 232 12.12 21.71 -4.90
CA PRO A 232 12.86 20.63 -5.57
C PRO A 232 12.96 19.36 -4.72
N ALA A 233 12.94 19.51 -3.39
CA ALA A 233 12.96 18.40 -2.45
C ALA A 233 11.64 17.59 -2.41
N PHE A 234 10.56 18.05 -3.04
CA PHE A 234 9.24 17.41 -2.97
C PHE A 234 9.25 15.91 -3.36
N PRO A 235 9.85 15.48 -4.49
CA PRO A 235 9.89 14.06 -4.82
C PRO A 235 10.60 13.21 -3.75
N LEU A 236 11.70 13.74 -3.19
CA LEU A 236 12.47 13.07 -2.15
C LEU A 236 11.67 12.96 -0.85
N THR A 237 11.02 14.03 -0.43
CA THR A 237 10.20 14.04 0.80
C THR A 237 9.00 13.09 0.68
N VAL A 238 8.38 13.00 -0.50
CA VAL A 238 7.33 12.01 -0.77
C VAL A 238 7.85 10.59 -0.61
N VAL A 239 9.02 10.27 -1.18
CA VAL A 239 9.62 8.92 -1.04
C VAL A 239 9.96 8.60 0.41
N LEU A 240 10.56 9.55 1.14
CA LEU A 240 10.90 9.37 2.56
C LEU A 240 9.66 9.18 3.43
N LEU A 241 8.64 10.03 3.24
CA LEU A 241 7.38 9.94 3.97
C LEU A 241 6.64 8.64 3.65
N ALA A 242 6.55 8.27 2.37
CA ALA A 242 5.94 7.01 1.96
C ALA A 242 6.69 5.81 2.54
N THR A 243 8.02 5.85 2.58
CA THR A 243 8.85 4.80 3.18
C THR A 243 8.55 4.66 4.67
N ALA A 244 8.62 5.76 5.42
CA ALA A 244 8.36 5.77 6.86
C ALA A 244 6.95 5.26 7.19
N LEU A 245 5.94 5.78 6.48
CA LEU A 245 4.54 5.40 6.69
C LEU A 245 4.28 3.94 6.32
N LEU A 246 4.75 3.47 5.16
CA LEU A 246 4.56 2.08 4.73
C LEU A 246 5.30 1.10 5.63
N MET A 247 6.52 1.43 6.08
CA MET A 247 7.23 0.61 7.06
C MET A 247 6.47 0.53 8.37
N LEU A 248 5.97 1.68 8.86
CA LEU A 248 5.20 1.75 10.09
C LEU A 248 3.96 0.87 10.01
N VAL A 249 3.19 0.92 8.91
CA VAL A 249 1.94 0.15 8.81
C VAL A 249 2.09 -1.31 8.35
N THR A 250 3.27 -1.70 7.88
CA THR A 250 3.51 -3.05 7.36
C THR A 250 3.14 -4.17 8.33
N PRO A 251 3.43 -4.11 9.65
CA PRO A 251 3.09 -5.17 10.59
C PRO A 251 1.61 -5.56 10.59
N TRP A 252 0.71 -4.57 10.52
CA TRP A 252 -0.74 -4.81 10.48
C TRP A 252 -1.24 -5.33 9.13
N LEU A 253 -0.48 -5.07 8.07
CA LEU A 253 -0.85 -5.42 6.70
C LEU A 253 -0.34 -6.79 6.23
N ILE A 254 0.38 -7.53 7.08
CA ILE A 254 0.84 -8.89 6.79
C ILE A 254 -0.31 -9.86 7.04
N THR A 255 -0.74 -10.55 5.97
CA THR A 255 -1.73 -11.61 6.08
C THR A 255 -1.09 -12.86 6.67
N LYS A 256 -1.57 -13.32 7.83
CA LYS A 256 -1.05 -14.52 8.50
C LYS A 256 -1.32 -15.83 7.73
N ARG A 257 -2.26 -15.84 6.78
CA ARG A 257 -2.60 -16.99 5.91
C ARG A 257 -2.75 -16.56 4.44
N PRO A 258 -1.67 -16.61 3.63
CA PRO A 258 -1.66 -16.02 2.28
C PRO A 258 -2.19 -16.91 1.14
N THR A 259 -2.68 -18.13 1.41
CA THR A 259 -2.97 -19.13 0.36
C THR A 259 -4.37 -18.98 -0.24
N GLY A 260 -4.46 -19.09 -1.58
CA GLY A 260 -5.72 -19.28 -2.32
C GLY A 260 -6.57 -18.05 -2.66
N GLN A 261 -6.21 -16.84 -2.21
CA GLN A 261 -7.04 -15.65 -2.48
C GLN A 261 -6.91 -15.13 -3.94
N ALA A 262 -8.06 -14.85 -4.57
CA ALA A 262 -8.14 -14.17 -5.85
C ALA A 262 -7.53 -12.75 -5.78
N ALA A 263 -7.02 -12.25 -6.92
CA ALA A 263 -6.48 -10.90 -7.00
C ALA A 263 -7.58 -9.86 -6.72
N ASP A 264 -7.30 -8.89 -5.86
CA ASP A 264 -8.15 -7.70 -5.71
C ASP A 264 -7.76 -6.66 -6.74
N TYR A 265 -8.64 -6.36 -7.68
CA TYR A 265 -8.42 -5.22 -8.58
C TYR A 265 -9.00 -3.92 -8.02
N GLY A 266 -9.81 -3.95 -6.95
CA GLY A 266 -10.43 -2.75 -6.42
C GLY A 266 -9.42 -1.64 -6.07
N PRO A 267 -8.35 -1.91 -5.32
CA PRO A 267 -7.33 -0.90 -5.05
C PRO A 267 -6.56 -0.43 -6.29
N VAL A 268 -6.44 -1.27 -7.33
CA VAL A 268 -5.86 -0.85 -8.63
C VAL A 268 -6.78 0.16 -9.29
N LEU A 269 -8.09 -0.08 -9.27
CA LEU A 269 -9.09 0.86 -9.78
C LEU A 269 -9.08 2.18 -9.00
N VAL A 270 -8.89 2.15 -7.67
CA VAL A 270 -8.73 3.38 -6.87
C VAL A 270 -7.49 4.15 -7.32
N TRP A 271 -6.35 3.48 -7.47
CA TRP A 271 -5.11 4.11 -7.90
C TRP A 271 -5.26 4.74 -9.29
N LEU A 272 -5.84 4.00 -10.25
CA LEU A 272 -6.12 4.50 -11.60
C LEU A 272 -7.14 5.64 -11.63
N ALA A 273 -8.15 5.61 -10.76
CA ALA A 273 -9.14 6.68 -10.67
C ALA A 273 -8.52 7.98 -10.16
N LEU A 274 -7.65 7.91 -9.15
CA LEU A 274 -6.89 9.07 -8.65
C LEU A 274 -5.91 9.60 -9.69
N ASP A 275 -5.21 8.70 -10.40
CA ASP A 275 -4.29 9.06 -11.48
C ASP A 275 -5.01 9.75 -12.64
N LEU A 276 -6.16 9.21 -13.07
CA LEU A 276 -7.01 9.81 -14.10
C LEU A 276 -7.51 11.19 -13.68
N TRP A 277 -7.98 11.32 -12.44
CA TRP A 277 -8.47 12.57 -11.88
C TRP A 277 -7.40 13.66 -11.92
N ALA A 278 -6.18 13.35 -11.46
CA ALA A 278 -5.05 14.27 -11.51
C ALA A 278 -4.58 14.56 -12.95
N THR A 279 -4.53 13.55 -13.81
CA THR A 279 -4.04 13.67 -15.19
C THR A 279 -4.94 14.58 -16.02
N VAL A 280 -6.26 14.34 -16.03
CA VAL A 280 -7.20 15.20 -16.77
C VAL A 280 -7.23 16.60 -16.18
N GLY A 281 -7.17 16.72 -14.86
CA GLY A 281 -7.06 18.02 -14.20
C GLY A 281 -5.87 18.82 -14.70
N ASN A 282 -4.69 18.21 -14.75
CA ASN A 282 -3.49 18.85 -15.29
C ASN A 282 -3.64 19.23 -16.78
N VAL A 283 -4.26 18.38 -17.59
CA VAL A 283 -4.56 18.68 -19.01
C VAL A 283 -5.47 19.91 -19.13
N SER A 284 -6.48 20.05 -18.27
CA SER A 284 -7.43 21.17 -18.32
C SER A 284 -6.81 22.56 -18.10
N VAL A 285 -5.60 22.62 -17.53
CA VAL A 285 -4.83 23.86 -17.30
C VAL A 285 -3.56 23.91 -18.17
N GLY A 286 -3.38 22.96 -19.09
CA GLY A 286 -2.25 22.92 -20.02
C GLY A 286 -0.92 22.43 -19.43
N LEU A 287 -0.96 21.72 -18.30
CA LEU A 287 0.22 21.15 -17.64
C LEU A 287 0.57 19.79 -18.25
N TRP A 288 1.26 19.81 -19.38
CA TRP A 288 1.57 18.60 -20.16
C TRP A 288 2.55 17.64 -19.48
N LEU A 289 3.58 18.13 -18.80
CA LEU A 289 4.59 17.27 -18.18
C LEU A 289 3.98 16.35 -17.09
N PRO A 290 3.22 16.87 -16.10
CA PRO A 290 2.50 16.03 -15.14
C PRO A 290 1.48 15.11 -15.79
N ALA A 291 0.78 15.59 -16.83
CA ALA A 291 -0.21 14.78 -17.54
C ALA A 291 0.43 13.58 -18.25
N VAL A 292 1.59 13.76 -18.89
CA VAL A 292 2.32 12.68 -19.54
C VAL A 292 2.83 11.67 -18.51
N ILE A 293 3.33 12.13 -17.36
CA ILE A 293 3.76 11.26 -16.26
C ILE A 293 2.59 10.44 -15.72
N GLY A 294 1.45 11.09 -15.46
CA GLY A 294 0.23 10.42 -15.03
C GLY A 294 -0.23 9.39 -16.07
N LEU A 295 -0.42 9.78 -17.33
CA LEU A 295 -0.83 8.88 -18.40
C LEU A 295 0.11 7.66 -18.56
N ALA A 296 1.42 7.89 -18.56
CA ALA A 296 2.41 6.82 -18.67
C ALA A 296 2.39 5.90 -17.43
N GLY A 297 2.27 6.49 -16.24
CA GLY A 297 2.12 5.79 -14.96
C GLY A 297 0.86 4.93 -14.91
N GLY A 298 -0.29 5.53 -15.24
CA GLY A 298 -1.59 4.93 -15.45
C GLY A 298 -1.54 3.70 -16.36
N ALA A 299 -1.04 3.90 -17.58
CA ALA A 299 -0.92 2.84 -18.57
C ALA A 299 0.00 1.70 -18.09
N ALA A 300 1.18 2.04 -17.55
CA ALA A 300 2.11 1.06 -17.02
C ALA A 300 1.50 0.25 -15.87
N ALA A 301 0.88 0.92 -14.89
CA ALA A 301 0.23 0.27 -13.76
C ALA A 301 -0.91 -0.66 -14.20
N ALA A 302 -1.75 -0.22 -15.15
CA ALA A 302 -2.84 -1.04 -15.70
C ALA A 302 -2.31 -2.28 -16.43
N ILE A 303 -1.32 -2.12 -17.31
CA ILE A 303 -0.72 -3.22 -18.07
C ILE A 303 -0.03 -4.22 -17.12
N LEU A 304 0.76 -3.72 -16.16
CA LEU A 304 1.47 -4.57 -15.21
C LEU A 304 0.51 -5.29 -14.25
N ALA A 305 -0.55 -4.63 -13.79
CA ALA A 305 -1.57 -5.25 -12.93
C ALA A 305 -2.36 -6.32 -13.69
N TRP A 306 -2.70 -6.07 -14.96
CA TRP A 306 -3.32 -7.06 -15.84
C TRP A 306 -2.41 -8.28 -16.03
N ARG A 307 -1.13 -8.07 -16.36
CA ARG A 307 -0.14 -9.14 -16.54
C ARG A 307 0.06 -9.96 -15.27
N GLY A 308 0.21 -9.29 -14.12
CA GLY A 308 0.36 -9.93 -12.81
C GLY A 308 -0.86 -10.77 -12.41
N GLY A 309 -2.04 -10.36 -12.85
CA GLY A 309 -3.28 -11.12 -12.70
C GLY A 309 -3.36 -12.40 -13.52
N LYS A 310 -2.99 -12.32 -14.82
CA LYS A 310 -3.07 -13.44 -15.76
C LYS A 310 -2.04 -14.53 -15.50
N ALA A 311 -0.83 -14.18 -15.07
CA ALA A 311 0.29 -15.12 -14.95
C ALA A 311 0.08 -16.27 -13.93
N VAL A 312 -0.98 -16.24 -13.11
CA VAL A 312 -1.33 -17.33 -12.18
C VAL A 312 -2.27 -18.36 -12.82
N ILE A 313 -2.98 -18.00 -13.90
CA ILE A 313 -3.92 -18.91 -14.59
C ILE A 313 -3.15 -19.96 -15.42
N SER A 314 -1.88 -19.71 -15.73
CA SER A 314 -1.06 -20.54 -16.62
C SER A 314 -0.07 -21.50 -15.92
N SER A 315 -0.24 -21.79 -14.63
CA SER A 315 0.44 -22.96 -14.02
C SER A 315 -0.46 -24.19 -14.19
N PRO A 316 -0.13 -25.15 -15.07
CA PRO A 316 -0.87 -26.39 -15.13
C PRO A 316 -0.73 -27.11 -13.78
N ALA A 317 -1.85 -27.64 -13.28
CA ALA A 317 -1.86 -28.60 -12.20
C ALA A 317 -0.81 -29.69 -12.52
N GLN A 318 0.06 -30.01 -11.56
CA GLN A 318 0.92 -31.19 -11.69
C GLN A 318 0.02 -32.41 -11.98
N PRO A 319 0.16 -33.07 -13.14
CA PRO A 319 -0.45 -34.37 -13.36
C PRO A 319 0.40 -35.39 -12.60
N GLY A 320 0.05 -35.63 -11.33
CA GLY A 320 0.82 -36.50 -10.45
C GLY A 320 0.02 -37.18 -9.34
N ALA A 321 -1.31 -37.12 -9.39
CA ALA A 321 -2.16 -37.97 -8.56
C ALA A 321 -2.69 -39.12 -9.42
N LEU A 322 -1.86 -40.15 -9.60
CA LEU A 322 -2.36 -41.43 -10.09
C LEU A 322 -3.40 -41.96 -9.09
N PRO A 323 -4.55 -42.47 -9.57
CA PRO A 323 -5.48 -43.18 -8.70
C PRO A 323 -4.78 -44.44 -8.19
N VAL A 324 -4.63 -44.55 -6.87
CA VAL A 324 -4.31 -45.80 -6.21
C VAL A 324 -5.43 -46.77 -6.56
N SER A 325 -5.12 -47.77 -7.38
CA SER A 325 -6.00 -48.90 -7.65
C SER A 325 -6.31 -49.59 -6.33
N ALA A 326 -7.59 -49.63 -5.94
CA ALA A 326 -8.06 -50.54 -4.93
C ALA A 326 -8.06 -51.96 -5.53
N ALA A 327 -7.23 -52.82 -4.96
CA ALA A 327 -7.36 -54.26 -5.03
C ALA A 327 -8.39 -54.73 -3.99
#